data_AF-A0A382ZSQ2-F1
#
_entry.id   AF-A0A382ZSQ2-F1
#
_cell.length_a   1.000
_cell.length_b   1.000
_cell.length_c   1.000
_cell.angle_alpha   90.00
_cell.angle_beta   90.00
_cell.angle_gamma   90.00
#
_symmetry.space_group_name_H-M   'P 1'
#
loop_
_entity.id
_entity.type
_entity.pdbx_description
1 polymer ?
#
loop_
_entity_poly.entity_id
_entity_poly.type
_entity_poly.pdbx_seq_one_letter_code
_entity_poly.pdbx_strand_id
1 'polypeptide(L)'
;TTQYSRNSLFSGLMPSEIEKNHPNYWKNDSDEGGKNLYEEQLLKDNLKRLGYSNISCEYNKITNLKNGQKLSANLKAKLKNDLTVIVYNFVDMLSHSKTEMEIIKELASNDKGYRSLTLSWFKNSPLFEIIKKGYEYGFKLVVTTDHGTINVKNPSKIIGNKETSQNLRYKTGRSLTYNNKEIISFDNPNDILLPSISINSSYVFAKENTYLVYPNNYNYYVNFFRDTYQHGGISLEEIIIPYVVLMPKIKK
;
A
#
# COMPACT_ATOMS: atom_id res chain seq x y z
N THR A 1 1.79 6.79 -0.63
CA THR A 1 0.41 6.35 -0.31
C THR A 1 0.34 5.09 0.52
N THR A 2 1.17 4.07 0.28
CA THR A 2 1.22 2.88 1.18
C THR A 2 1.33 3.27 2.64
N GLN A 3 2.20 4.23 3.00
CA GLN A 3 2.26 4.75 4.37
C GLN A 3 0.91 5.27 4.88
N TYR A 4 0.34 6.24 4.17
CA TYR A 4 -0.91 6.87 4.57
C TYR A 4 -2.02 5.84 4.71
N SER A 5 -2.28 5.03 3.69
CA SER A 5 -3.38 4.07 3.69
C SER A 5 -3.17 2.93 4.71
N ARG A 6 -1.97 2.35 4.76
CA ARG A 6 -1.69 1.18 5.60
C ARG A 6 -1.64 1.52 7.08
N ASN A 7 -0.99 2.62 7.44
CA ASN A 7 -0.97 3.07 8.82
C ASN A 7 -2.37 3.52 9.26
N SER A 8 -3.18 4.13 8.38
CA SER A 8 -4.58 4.45 8.67
C SER A 8 -5.42 3.20 8.89
N LEU A 9 -5.25 2.18 8.04
CA LEU A 9 -5.95 0.89 8.17
C LEU A 9 -5.70 0.24 9.53
N PHE A 10 -4.44 0.19 9.99
CA PHE A 10 -4.11 -0.43 11.28
C PHE A 10 -4.48 0.44 12.47
N SER A 11 -4.24 1.75 12.38
CA SER A 11 -4.51 2.68 13.48
C SER A 11 -6.00 2.96 13.67
N GLY A 12 -6.82 2.83 12.62
CA GLY A 12 -8.21 3.29 12.62
C GLY A 12 -8.35 4.82 12.72
N LEU A 13 -7.29 5.55 12.35
CA LEU A 13 -7.19 7.01 12.39
C LEU A 13 -6.79 7.53 11.00
N MET A 14 -7.07 8.81 10.74
CA MET A 14 -6.58 9.50 9.54
C MET A 14 -5.10 9.86 9.69
N PRO A 15 -4.34 10.04 8.58
CA PRO A 15 -2.89 10.29 8.66
C PRO A 15 -2.46 11.46 9.55
N SER A 16 -3.17 12.59 9.48
CA SER A 16 -2.90 13.75 10.34
C SER A 16 -3.14 13.45 11.83
N GLU A 17 -4.11 12.59 12.15
CA GLU A 17 -4.38 12.16 13.52
C GLU A 17 -3.30 11.19 14.03
N ILE A 18 -2.76 10.33 13.16
CA ILE A 18 -1.63 9.45 13.52
C ILE A 18 -0.40 10.30 13.82
N GLU A 19 -0.06 11.27 12.97
CA GLU A 19 1.06 12.18 13.20
C GLU A 19 0.94 12.90 14.55
N LYS A 20 -0.26 13.38 14.88
CA LYS A 20 -0.52 14.10 16.13
C LYS A 20 -0.50 13.20 17.37
N ASN A 21 -1.18 12.05 17.31
CA ASN A 21 -1.41 11.19 18.47
C ASN A 21 -0.27 10.17 18.69
N HIS A 22 0.44 9.81 17.62
CA HIS A 22 1.53 8.85 17.61
C HIS A 22 2.75 9.40 16.85
N PRO A 23 3.32 10.55 17.25
CA PRO A 23 4.41 11.20 16.51
C PRO A 23 5.64 10.31 16.35
N ASN A 24 5.90 9.43 17.31
CA ASN A 24 7.01 8.47 17.25
C ASN A 24 6.80 7.35 16.22
N TYR A 25 5.57 7.14 15.73
CA TYR A 25 5.22 6.11 14.74
C TYR A 25 5.10 6.67 13.33
N TRP A 26 5.12 8.00 13.18
CA TRP A 26 4.96 8.69 11.92
C TRP A 26 6.29 9.20 11.38
N LYS A 27 6.45 9.15 10.06
CA LYS A 27 7.57 9.75 9.33
C LYS A 27 7.06 10.45 8.09
N ASN A 28 7.40 11.71 7.89
CA ASN A 28 6.97 12.44 6.72
C ASN A 28 7.68 11.98 5.45
N ASP A 29 7.20 12.44 4.29
CA ASP A 29 7.70 11.94 3.02
C ASP A 29 9.19 12.24 2.79
N SER A 30 9.67 13.33 3.39
CA SER A 30 11.06 13.80 3.43
C SER A 30 11.97 13.03 4.40
N ASP A 31 11.39 12.30 5.35
CA ASP A 31 12.14 11.71 6.45
C ASP A 31 12.78 10.37 6.02
N GLU A 32 14.00 10.13 6.49
CA GLU A 32 14.72 8.91 6.20
C GLU A 32 14.16 7.70 6.97
N GLY A 33 14.26 6.51 6.36
CA GLY A 33 13.93 5.24 6.98
C GLY A 33 12.54 4.69 6.64
N GLY A 34 12.16 3.61 7.32
CA GLY A 34 10.91 2.91 7.05
C GLY A 34 9.68 3.68 7.55
N LYS A 35 8.69 3.83 6.67
CA LYS A 35 7.43 4.55 6.94
C LYS A 35 6.30 3.67 7.51
N ASN A 36 6.50 2.35 7.50
CA ASN A 36 5.53 1.32 7.90
C ASN A 36 6.14 0.36 8.93
N LEU A 37 6.84 0.90 9.93
CA LEU A 37 7.55 0.11 10.93
C LEU A 37 6.69 -0.25 12.15
N TYR A 38 5.62 0.50 12.40
CA TYR A 38 4.81 0.42 13.62
C TYR A 38 3.39 -0.10 13.39
N GLU A 39 3.17 -0.85 12.30
CA GLU A 39 1.85 -1.37 11.92
C GLU A 39 1.22 -2.22 13.04
N GLU A 40 2.02 -3.07 13.71
CA GLU A 40 1.55 -3.90 14.83
C GLU A 40 1.15 -3.06 16.05
N GLN A 41 1.93 -2.03 16.37
CA GLN A 41 1.67 -1.13 17.49
C GLN A 41 0.39 -0.32 17.24
N LEU A 42 0.25 0.23 16.03
CA LEU A 42 -0.96 0.95 15.61
C LEU A 42 -2.20 0.06 15.71
N LEU A 43 -2.11 -1.21 15.28
CA LEU A 43 -3.20 -2.19 15.42
C LEU A 43 -3.56 -2.44 16.89
N LYS A 44 -2.56 -2.65 17.76
CA LYS A 44 -2.78 -2.90 19.20
C LYS A 44 -3.44 -1.68 19.88
N ASP A 45 -2.98 -0.48 19.57
CA ASP A 45 -3.55 0.76 20.10
C ASP A 45 -5.00 0.97 19.61
N ASN A 46 -5.27 0.64 18.33
CA ASN A 46 -6.62 0.68 17.78
C ASN A 46 -7.56 -0.31 18.48
N LEU A 47 -7.14 -1.57 18.64
CA LEU A 47 -7.91 -2.58 19.35
C LEU A 47 -8.22 -2.14 20.80
N LYS A 48 -7.24 -1.55 21.49
CA LYS A 48 -7.44 -1.00 22.83
C LYS A 48 -8.48 0.14 22.82
N ARG A 49 -8.38 1.07 21.87
CA ARG A 49 -9.33 2.19 21.73
C ARG A 49 -10.75 1.71 21.43
N LEU A 50 -10.89 0.61 20.70
CA LEU A 50 -12.18 -0.04 20.40
C LEU A 50 -12.71 -0.92 21.54
N GLY A 51 -12.01 -1.04 22.67
CA GLY A 51 -12.42 -1.83 23.83
C GLY A 51 -12.06 -3.32 23.77
N TYR A 52 -11.22 -3.73 22.81
CA TYR A 52 -10.80 -5.12 22.61
C TYR A 52 -9.42 -5.43 23.23
N SER A 53 -9.07 -4.80 24.35
CA SER A 53 -7.73 -4.96 24.98
C SER A 53 -7.39 -6.38 25.41
N ASN A 54 -8.40 -7.24 25.60
CA ASN A 54 -8.23 -8.60 26.09
C ASN A 54 -8.16 -9.65 24.98
N ILE A 55 -8.30 -9.25 23.70
CA ILE A 55 -8.22 -10.22 22.60
C ILE A 55 -6.76 -10.60 22.36
N SER A 56 -6.53 -11.88 22.14
CA SER A 56 -5.24 -12.41 21.71
C SER A 56 -5.02 -12.09 20.23
N CYS A 57 -4.20 -11.08 19.97
CA CYS A 57 -3.89 -10.61 18.61
C CYS A 57 -2.43 -10.87 18.25
N GLU A 58 -2.19 -11.43 17.05
CA GLU A 58 -0.85 -11.64 16.51
C GLU A 58 -0.72 -10.99 15.12
N TYR A 59 0.37 -10.24 14.91
CA TYR A 59 0.69 -9.59 13.64
C TYR A 59 1.87 -10.29 12.95
N ASN A 60 1.72 -10.61 11.67
CA ASN A 60 2.73 -11.29 10.86
C ASN A 60 2.97 -10.53 9.56
N LYS A 61 4.16 -9.94 9.40
CA LYS A 61 4.58 -9.30 8.15
C LYS A 61 5.44 -10.27 7.32
N ILE A 62 4.95 -10.62 6.13
CA ILE A 62 5.60 -11.55 5.22
C ILE A 62 6.20 -10.76 4.06
N THR A 63 7.53 -10.66 4.06
CA THR A 63 8.33 -9.96 3.06
C THR A 63 9.16 -10.89 2.18
N ASN A 64 9.18 -12.19 2.49
CA ASN A 64 9.93 -13.18 1.73
C ASN A 64 9.27 -14.57 1.80
N LEU A 65 9.64 -15.42 0.86
CA LEU A 65 9.09 -16.77 0.71
C LEU A 65 9.28 -17.64 1.95
N LYS A 66 10.47 -17.58 2.56
CA LYS A 66 10.83 -18.39 3.74
C LYS A 66 9.91 -18.12 4.92
N ASN A 67 9.62 -16.85 5.20
CA ASN A 67 8.70 -16.45 6.26
C ASN A 67 7.26 -16.91 5.96
N GLY A 68 6.83 -16.81 4.69
CA GLY A 68 5.53 -17.33 4.26
C GLY A 68 5.38 -18.84 4.46
N GLN A 69 6.40 -19.62 4.10
CA GLN A 69 6.42 -21.07 4.30
C GLN A 69 6.40 -21.43 5.79
N LYS A 70 7.20 -20.73 6.62
CA LYS A 70 7.21 -20.93 8.08
C LYS A 70 5.84 -20.67 8.71
N LEU A 71 5.15 -19.62 8.28
CA LEU A 71 3.80 -19.32 8.77
C LEU A 71 2.79 -20.39 8.33
N SER A 72 2.83 -20.81 7.06
CA SER A 72 1.98 -21.90 6.55
C SER A 72 2.17 -23.21 7.32
N ALA A 73 3.42 -23.58 7.64
CA ALA A 73 3.72 -24.78 8.40
C ALA A 73 3.19 -24.74 9.85
N ASN A 74 3.19 -23.55 10.46
CA ASN A 74 2.80 -23.36 11.86
C ASN A 74 1.40 -22.75 12.04
N LEU A 75 0.57 -22.73 10.98
CA LEU A 75 -0.71 -22.03 11.00
C LEU A 75 -1.68 -22.58 12.06
N LYS A 76 -1.65 -23.89 12.33
CA LYS A 76 -2.50 -24.51 13.37
C LYS A 76 -2.29 -23.89 14.76
N ALA A 77 -1.06 -23.47 15.08
CA ALA A 77 -0.77 -22.81 16.35
C ALA A 77 -1.45 -21.45 16.52
N LYS A 78 -2.00 -20.88 15.43
CA LYS A 78 -2.75 -19.61 15.43
C LYS A 78 -4.21 -19.77 15.86
N LEU A 79 -4.70 -21.00 16.01
CA LEU A 79 -6.06 -21.28 16.52
C LEU A 79 -6.33 -20.74 17.93
N LYS A 80 -5.26 -20.50 18.70
CA LYS A 80 -5.37 -19.91 20.04
C LYS A 80 -5.62 -18.40 20.01
N ASN A 81 -5.42 -17.74 18.86
CA ASN A 81 -5.54 -16.29 18.72
C ASN A 81 -6.98 -15.94 18.31
N ASP A 82 -7.54 -14.90 18.92
CA ASP A 82 -8.81 -14.29 18.50
C ASP A 82 -8.67 -13.56 17.16
N LEU A 83 -7.49 -12.97 16.92
CA LEU A 83 -7.15 -12.28 15.68
C LEU A 83 -5.71 -12.60 15.25
N THR A 84 -5.54 -13.05 14.01
CA THR A 84 -4.23 -13.13 13.36
C THR A 84 -4.24 -12.27 12.11
N VAL A 85 -3.39 -11.25 12.08
CA VAL A 85 -3.22 -10.35 10.94
C VAL A 85 -1.98 -10.75 10.16
N ILE A 86 -2.14 -10.87 8.83
CA ILE A 86 -1.05 -11.22 7.91
C ILE A 86 -0.94 -10.11 6.87
N VAL A 87 0.18 -9.40 6.86
CA VAL A 87 0.53 -8.44 5.80
C VAL A 87 1.46 -9.11 4.82
N TYR A 88 1.07 -9.12 3.55
CA TYR A 88 1.77 -9.85 2.50
C TYR A 88 2.24 -8.87 1.42
N ASN A 89 3.55 -8.69 1.28
CA ASN A 89 4.12 -7.79 0.27
C ASN A 89 4.38 -8.53 -1.04
N PHE A 90 3.43 -8.47 -1.97
CA PHE A 90 3.52 -9.15 -3.29
C PHE A 90 4.75 -8.74 -4.10
N VAL A 91 5.04 -7.43 -4.19
CA VAL A 91 6.14 -6.90 -5.03
C VAL A 91 7.50 -7.37 -4.52
N ASP A 92 7.76 -7.22 -3.22
CA ASP A 92 8.99 -7.70 -2.59
C ASP A 92 9.18 -9.22 -2.77
N MET A 93 8.08 -9.97 -2.92
CA MET A 93 8.09 -11.41 -3.13
C MET A 93 8.23 -11.84 -4.58
N LEU A 94 7.93 -10.97 -5.54
CA LEU A 94 8.16 -11.24 -6.95
C LEU A 94 9.55 -10.84 -7.42
N SER A 95 10.17 -9.85 -6.77
CA SER A 95 11.42 -9.26 -7.25
C SER A 95 12.35 -8.95 -6.08
N HIS A 96 13.53 -9.57 -6.11
CA HIS A 96 14.64 -9.30 -5.21
C HIS A 96 15.77 -8.53 -5.89
N SER A 97 15.74 -8.43 -7.23
CA SER A 97 16.72 -7.71 -8.04
C SER A 97 16.08 -6.77 -9.07
N LYS A 98 16.89 -5.84 -9.60
CA LYS A 98 16.46 -4.93 -10.69
C LYS A 98 16.08 -5.68 -11.97
N THR A 99 16.83 -6.74 -12.30
CA THR A 99 16.60 -7.56 -13.50
C THR A 99 15.27 -8.30 -13.46
N GLU A 100 14.91 -8.88 -12.31
CA GLU A 100 13.60 -9.51 -12.14
C GLU A 100 12.47 -8.51 -12.32
N MET A 101 12.65 -7.27 -11.86
CA MET A 101 11.65 -6.21 -12.03
C MET A 101 11.47 -5.83 -13.52
N GLU A 102 12.54 -5.85 -14.31
CA GLU A 102 12.46 -5.61 -15.76
C GLU A 102 11.70 -6.74 -16.47
N ILE A 103 11.98 -8.01 -16.13
CA ILE A 103 11.23 -9.16 -16.66
C ILE A 103 9.74 -9.10 -16.27
N ILE A 104 9.45 -8.74 -15.01
CA ILE A 104 8.06 -8.56 -14.55
C ILE A 104 7.37 -7.47 -15.36
N LYS A 105 8.03 -6.34 -15.62
CA LYS A 105 7.48 -5.25 -16.44
C LYS A 105 7.15 -5.74 -17.86
N GLU A 106 8.01 -6.54 -18.47
CA GLU A 106 7.77 -7.10 -19.80
C GLU A 106 6.56 -8.05 -19.82
N LEU A 107 6.53 -9.01 -18.88
CA LEU A 107 5.45 -9.99 -18.75
C LEU A 107 4.10 -9.36 -18.35
N ALA A 108 4.15 -8.27 -17.58
CA ALA A 108 2.99 -7.57 -17.06
C ALA A 108 2.78 -6.20 -17.73
N SER A 109 3.15 -6.05 -19.00
CA SER A 109 3.05 -4.79 -19.76
C SER A 109 1.62 -4.28 -19.99
N ASN A 110 0.59 -5.09 -19.70
CA ASN A 110 -0.82 -4.69 -19.75
C ASN A 110 -1.64 -5.39 -18.66
N ASP A 111 -2.90 -4.97 -18.47
CA ASP A 111 -3.78 -5.46 -17.39
C ASP A 111 -4.02 -6.96 -17.42
N LYS A 112 -4.11 -7.55 -18.63
CA LYS A 112 -4.27 -9.00 -18.77
C LYS A 112 -3.01 -9.74 -18.30
N GLY A 113 -1.84 -9.27 -18.73
CA GLY A 113 -0.54 -9.81 -18.34
C GLY A 113 -0.32 -9.71 -16.84
N TYR A 114 -0.56 -8.53 -16.25
CA TYR A 114 -0.43 -8.29 -14.82
C TYR A 114 -1.33 -9.21 -13.99
N ARG A 115 -2.62 -9.30 -14.32
CA ARG A 115 -3.55 -10.23 -13.64
C ARG A 115 -3.14 -11.68 -13.79
N SER A 116 -2.68 -12.09 -14.98
CA SER A 116 -2.23 -13.46 -15.23
C SER A 116 -1.01 -13.81 -14.38
N LEU A 117 -0.03 -12.91 -14.30
CA LEU A 117 1.16 -13.07 -13.47
C LEU A 117 0.80 -13.15 -11.98
N THR A 118 0.00 -12.19 -11.49
CA THR A 118 -0.46 -12.18 -10.09
C THR A 118 -1.23 -13.46 -9.73
N LEU A 119 -2.12 -13.93 -10.62
CA LEU A 119 -2.87 -15.17 -10.39
C LEU A 119 -1.96 -16.39 -10.36
N SER A 120 -1.01 -16.48 -11.30
CA SER A 120 -0.04 -17.57 -11.37
C SER A 120 0.81 -17.64 -10.11
N TRP A 121 1.36 -16.49 -9.69
CA TRP A 121 2.10 -16.38 -8.44
C TRP A 121 1.23 -16.78 -7.24
N PHE A 122 0.01 -16.25 -7.14
CA PHE A 122 -0.88 -16.49 -6.00
C PHE A 122 -1.14 -17.98 -5.82
N LYS A 123 -1.50 -18.68 -6.90
CA LYS A 123 -1.76 -20.13 -6.88
C LYS A 123 -0.57 -20.97 -6.41
N ASN A 124 0.66 -20.46 -6.58
CA ASN A 124 1.90 -21.13 -6.20
C ASN A 124 2.54 -20.54 -4.93
N SER A 125 1.88 -19.58 -4.27
CA SER A 125 2.43 -18.88 -3.11
C SER A 125 2.08 -19.59 -1.80
N PRO A 126 2.90 -19.42 -0.74
CA PRO A 126 2.52 -19.85 0.61
C PRO A 126 1.24 -19.19 1.11
N LEU A 127 0.85 -18.01 0.58
CA LEU A 127 -0.40 -17.34 0.94
C LEU A 127 -1.62 -18.20 0.57
N PHE A 128 -1.62 -18.81 -0.61
CA PHE A 128 -2.72 -19.68 -1.02
C PHE A 128 -2.83 -20.92 -0.14
N GLU A 129 -1.69 -21.50 0.24
CA GLU A 129 -1.65 -22.61 1.20
C GLU A 129 -2.11 -22.22 2.60
N ILE A 130 -1.79 -20.99 3.05
CA ILE A 130 -2.31 -20.43 4.31
C ILE A 130 -3.84 -20.33 4.25
N ILE A 131 -4.40 -19.85 3.13
CA ILE A 131 -5.86 -19.72 2.95
C ILE A 131 -6.53 -21.10 2.97
N LYS A 132 -6.00 -22.10 2.26
CA LYS A 132 -6.54 -23.48 2.27
C LYS A 132 -6.54 -24.08 3.67
N LYS A 133 -5.40 -24.06 4.36
CA LYS A 133 -5.30 -24.56 5.74
C LYS A 133 -6.19 -23.78 6.69
N GLY A 134 -6.34 -22.48 6.47
CA GLY A 134 -7.25 -21.66 7.26
C GLY A 134 -8.72 -22.07 7.09
N TYR A 135 -9.12 -22.45 5.88
CA TYR A 135 -10.42 -23.06 5.63
C TYR A 135 -10.57 -24.40 6.37
N GLU A 136 -9.56 -25.29 6.30
CA GLU A 136 -9.56 -26.58 6.99
C GLU A 136 -9.66 -26.43 8.52
N TYR A 137 -9.02 -25.40 9.08
CA TYR A 137 -9.02 -25.11 10.52
C TYR A 137 -10.22 -24.27 10.98
N GLY A 138 -11.08 -23.84 10.06
CA GLY A 138 -12.29 -23.09 10.41
C GLY A 138 -12.07 -21.62 10.73
N PHE A 139 -11.00 -20.99 10.23
CA PHE A 139 -10.84 -19.55 10.33
C PHE A 139 -11.87 -18.80 9.49
N LYS A 140 -12.50 -17.79 10.10
CA LYS A 140 -13.11 -16.68 9.37
C LYS A 140 -11.99 -15.88 8.72
N LEU A 141 -12.02 -15.74 7.41
CA LEU A 141 -10.99 -15.02 6.65
C LEU A 141 -11.55 -13.67 6.19
N VAL A 142 -10.81 -12.60 6.45
CA VAL A 142 -11.06 -11.27 5.88
C VAL A 142 -9.90 -10.94 4.95
N VAL A 143 -10.19 -10.57 3.71
CA VAL A 143 -9.19 -10.19 2.70
C VAL A 143 -9.47 -8.77 2.24
N THR A 144 -8.44 -7.93 2.28
CA THR A 144 -8.46 -6.56 1.79
C THR A 144 -7.06 -6.13 1.34
N THR A 145 -6.95 -4.93 0.80
CA THR A 145 -5.68 -4.26 0.44
C THR A 145 -5.70 -2.83 0.94
N ASP A 146 -4.54 -2.22 1.15
CA ASP A 146 -4.41 -0.82 1.53
C ASP A 146 -4.69 0.16 0.37
N HIS A 147 -4.42 -0.27 -0.85
CA HIS A 147 -4.77 0.45 -2.07
C HIS A 147 -4.78 -0.53 -3.26
N GLY A 148 -5.34 -0.08 -4.39
CA GLY A 148 -5.15 -0.75 -5.67
C GLY A 148 -3.94 -0.21 -6.44
N THR A 149 -3.95 -0.39 -7.76
CA THR A 149 -2.86 0.03 -8.65
C THR A 149 -3.40 0.22 -10.06
N ILE A 150 -2.78 1.12 -10.83
CA ILE A 150 -3.16 1.41 -12.22
C ILE A 150 -1.93 1.45 -13.12
N ASN A 151 -2.09 0.98 -14.36
CA ASN A 151 -1.09 1.12 -15.41
C ASN A 151 -1.04 2.58 -15.91
N VAL A 152 0.08 3.26 -15.72
CA VAL A 152 0.22 4.69 -16.05
C VAL A 152 0.69 4.90 -17.48
N LYS A 153 0.14 5.91 -18.17
CA LYS A 153 0.40 6.14 -19.61
C LYS A 153 0.69 7.59 -19.94
N ASN A 154 -0.01 8.50 -19.29
CA ASN A 154 0.02 9.93 -19.63
C ASN A 154 0.99 10.67 -18.70
N PRO A 155 2.16 11.11 -19.17
CA PRO A 155 3.05 11.90 -18.33
C PRO A 155 2.50 13.32 -18.18
N SER A 156 2.57 13.85 -16.97
CA SER A 156 2.23 15.22 -16.63
C SER A 156 3.44 15.88 -15.97
N LYS A 157 3.79 17.08 -16.43
CA LYS A 157 4.91 17.84 -15.87
C LYS A 157 4.49 18.43 -14.53
N ILE A 158 5.35 18.25 -13.53
CA ILE A 158 5.24 18.94 -12.25
C ILE A 158 6.56 19.61 -11.88
N ILE A 159 6.48 20.85 -11.41
CA ILE A 159 7.63 21.58 -10.88
C ILE A 159 7.41 21.76 -9.38
N GLY A 160 8.43 21.45 -8.59
CA GLY A 160 8.43 21.62 -7.15
C GLY A 160 9.84 21.87 -6.64
N ASN A 161 9.96 22.15 -5.34
CA ASN A 161 11.25 22.32 -4.68
C ASN A 161 11.92 20.94 -4.39
N LYS A 162 13.15 20.96 -3.87
CA LYS A 162 13.90 19.73 -3.53
C LYS A 162 13.22 18.86 -2.45
N GLU A 163 12.35 19.46 -1.64
CA GLU A 163 11.61 18.79 -0.55
C GLU A 163 10.36 18.07 -1.06
N THR A 164 10.03 18.21 -2.35
CA THR A 164 8.82 17.62 -2.91
C THR A 164 8.95 16.10 -2.98
N SER A 165 7.88 15.39 -2.59
CA SER A 165 7.89 13.92 -2.52
C SER A 165 8.25 13.25 -3.86
N GLN A 166 8.72 12.00 -3.79
CA GLN A 166 9.18 11.26 -4.97
C GLN A 166 8.08 10.45 -5.68
N ASN A 167 6.92 10.23 -5.03
CA ASN A 167 5.86 9.41 -5.61
C ASN A 167 5.36 9.95 -6.96
N LEU A 168 5.04 9.07 -7.90
CA LEU A 168 4.66 9.45 -9.27
C LEU A 168 3.18 9.82 -9.42
N ARG A 169 2.37 9.53 -8.40
CA ARG A 169 0.92 9.61 -8.46
C ARG A 169 0.35 10.66 -7.52
N TYR A 170 1.11 11.07 -6.51
CA TYR A 170 0.87 12.30 -5.77
C TYR A 170 2.18 13.03 -5.51
N LYS A 171 2.10 14.35 -5.33
CA LYS A 171 3.18 15.17 -4.80
C LYS A 171 2.70 15.95 -3.60
N THR A 172 3.60 16.18 -2.66
CA THR A 172 3.40 17.14 -1.57
C THR A 172 4.63 18.02 -1.47
N GLY A 173 4.42 19.32 -1.28
CA GLY A 173 5.48 20.32 -1.27
C GLY A 173 4.96 21.75 -1.39
N ARG A 174 5.89 22.70 -1.41
CA ARG A 174 5.61 24.12 -1.57
C ARG A 174 5.72 24.54 -3.04
N SER A 175 4.92 25.52 -3.44
CA SER A 175 4.99 26.18 -4.75
C SER A 175 4.95 25.21 -5.93
N LEU A 176 4.08 24.19 -5.85
CA LEU A 176 3.92 23.21 -6.91
C LEU A 176 3.28 23.85 -8.14
N THR A 177 3.87 23.65 -9.32
CA THR A 177 3.32 24.08 -10.61
C THR A 177 2.99 22.86 -11.45
N TYR A 178 1.76 22.79 -11.97
CA TYR A 178 1.20 21.61 -12.63
C TYR A 178 0.06 21.99 -13.58
N ASN A 179 -0.42 21.03 -14.38
CA ASN A 179 -1.60 21.19 -15.22
C ASN A 179 -2.88 20.81 -14.44
N ASN A 180 -3.74 21.80 -14.14
CA ASN A 180 -4.98 21.61 -13.35
C ASN A 180 -5.96 20.60 -13.95
N LYS A 181 -5.92 20.36 -15.27
CA LYS A 181 -6.83 19.39 -15.91
C LYS A 181 -6.50 17.95 -15.48
N GLU A 182 -5.21 17.66 -15.30
CA GLU A 182 -4.65 16.32 -15.11
C GLU A 182 -4.58 15.87 -13.64
N ILE A 183 -4.81 16.79 -12.70
CA ILE A 183 -4.61 16.57 -11.27
C ILE A 183 -5.76 17.14 -10.42
N ILE A 184 -5.89 16.68 -9.18
CA ILE A 184 -6.67 17.35 -8.13
C ILE A 184 -5.69 17.90 -7.11
N SER A 185 -5.84 19.17 -6.73
CA SER A 185 -5.00 19.85 -5.75
C SER A 185 -5.77 20.18 -4.48
N PHE A 186 -5.05 20.16 -3.36
CA PHE A 186 -5.51 20.60 -2.06
C PHE A 186 -4.44 21.51 -1.47
N ASP A 187 -4.74 22.81 -1.41
CA ASP A 187 -3.78 23.82 -0.92
C ASP A 187 -3.55 23.69 0.59
N ASN A 188 -4.58 23.27 1.34
CA ASN A 188 -4.48 22.93 2.75
C ASN A 188 -4.66 21.41 2.96
N PRO A 189 -3.59 20.67 3.32
CA PRO A 189 -3.64 19.22 3.52
C PRO A 189 -4.61 18.80 4.64
N ASN A 190 -4.83 19.68 5.62
CA ASN A 190 -5.72 19.41 6.75
C ASN A 190 -7.19 19.25 6.31
N ASP A 191 -7.60 19.88 5.20
CA ASP A 191 -8.98 19.78 4.68
C ASP A 191 -9.32 18.36 4.24
N ILE A 192 -8.30 17.55 3.93
CA ILE A 192 -8.41 16.14 3.59
C ILE A 192 -7.73 15.23 4.62
N LEU A 193 -7.51 15.75 5.83
CA LEU A 193 -6.98 15.01 6.98
C LEU A 193 -5.58 14.40 6.73
N LEU A 194 -4.78 15.02 5.85
CA LEU A 194 -3.38 14.68 5.62
C LEU A 194 -2.43 15.60 6.43
N PRO A 195 -1.26 15.09 6.84
CA PRO A 195 -0.28 15.89 7.56
C PRO A 195 0.29 17.00 6.67
N SER A 196 0.63 18.12 7.29
CA SER A 196 1.30 19.22 6.62
C SER A 196 2.80 19.15 6.89
N ILE A 197 3.59 18.82 5.86
CA ILE A 197 5.04 18.70 5.99
C ILE A 197 5.68 20.05 6.35
N SER A 198 5.08 21.15 5.90
CA SER A 198 5.57 22.49 6.18
C SER A 198 4.46 23.53 6.04
N ILE A 199 4.70 24.75 6.54
CA ILE A 199 3.76 25.85 6.33
C ILE A 199 3.55 26.05 4.82
N ASN A 200 2.29 26.11 4.38
CA ASN A 200 1.86 26.22 2.98
C ASN A 200 2.27 25.05 2.07
N SER A 201 2.48 23.84 2.61
CA SER A 201 2.59 22.64 1.77
C SER A 201 1.21 22.28 1.20
N SER A 202 1.14 22.00 -0.10
CA SER A 202 -0.07 21.49 -0.77
C SER A 202 0.10 20.01 -1.12
N TYR A 203 -1.01 19.33 -1.36
CA TYR A 203 -1.01 18.01 -2.01
C TYR A 203 -1.62 18.10 -3.40
N VAL A 204 -1.05 17.35 -4.33
CA VAL A 204 -1.64 17.12 -5.65
C VAL A 204 -1.68 15.65 -5.95
N PHE A 205 -2.78 15.19 -6.54
CA PHE A 205 -3.03 13.80 -6.89
C PHE A 205 -3.31 13.70 -8.38
N ALA A 206 -2.64 12.77 -9.06
CA ALA A 206 -2.85 12.51 -10.46
C ALA A 206 -4.19 11.81 -10.70
N LYS A 207 -4.93 12.26 -11.73
CA LYS A 207 -6.17 11.63 -12.19
C LYS A 207 -5.89 10.48 -13.14
N GLU A 208 -6.80 9.51 -13.19
CA GLU A 208 -6.81 8.44 -14.20
C GLU A 208 -5.43 7.76 -14.34
N ASN A 209 -4.93 7.52 -15.55
CA ASN A 209 -3.62 6.92 -15.79
C ASN A 209 -2.46 7.94 -15.91
N THR A 210 -2.62 9.14 -15.33
CA THR A 210 -1.61 10.21 -15.39
C THR A 210 -0.49 10.03 -14.36
N TYR A 211 0.78 10.26 -14.71
CA TYR A 211 1.88 10.21 -13.74
C TYR A 211 2.74 11.48 -13.82
N LEU A 212 3.23 11.91 -12.66
CA LEU A 212 3.88 13.19 -12.44
C LEU A 212 5.39 13.04 -12.59
N VAL A 213 5.97 13.80 -13.52
CA VAL A 213 7.40 13.75 -13.85
C VAL A 213 8.01 15.15 -13.77
N TYR A 214 9.17 15.26 -13.11
CA TYR A 214 9.91 16.51 -13.03
C TYR A 214 10.58 16.86 -14.38
N PRO A 215 10.83 18.16 -14.68
CA PRO A 215 11.46 18.57 -15.94
C PRO A 215 12.88 18.02 -16.14
N ASN A 216 13.61 17.80 -15.05
CA ASN A 216 14.97 17.27 -15.13
C ASN A 216 14.95 15.82 -15.63
N ASN A 217 15.70 15.53 -16.70
CA ASN A 217 15.68 14.24 -17.40
C ASN A 217 14.26 13.76 -17.78
N TYR A 218 13.36 14.70 -18.13
CA TYR A 218 11.94 14.41 -18.37
C TYR A 218 11.73 13.24 -19.34
N ASN A 219 12.33 13.26 -20.53
CA ASN A 219 12.13 12.22 -21.55
C ASN A 219 12.55 10.83 -21.07
N TYR A 220 13.64 10.74 -20.29
CA TYR A 220 14.08 9.48 -19.70
C TYR A 220 13.02 8.92 -18.75
N TYR A 221 12.55 9.73 -17.79
CA TYR A 221 11.57 9.30 -16.80
C TYR A 221 10.18 9.04 -17.39
N VAL A 222 9.80 9.80 -18.43
CA VAL A 222 8.59 9.51 -19.21
C VAL A 222 8.65 8.08 -19.74
N ASN A 223 9.72 7.73 -20.45
CA ASN A 223 9.85 6.39 -21.04
C ASN A 223 10.02 5.30 -19.98
N PHE A 224 10.73 5.60 -18.89
CA PHE A 224 11.02 4.63 -17.84
C PHE A 224 9.77 4.20 -17.02
N PHE A 225 8.82 5.13 -16.82
CA PHE A 225 7.61 4.88 -16.02
C PHE A 225 6.35 4.63 -16.85
N ARG A 226 6.36 4.91 -18.15
CA ARG A 226 5.24 4.56 -19.02
C ARG A 226 4.97 3.05 -18.96
N ASP A 227 3.69 2.70 -18.98
CA ASP A 227 3.16 1.33 -18.90
C ASP A 227 3.60 0.57 -17.64
N THR A 228 3.98 1.28 -16.57
CA THR A 228 4.23 0.69 -15.26
C THR A 228 3.02 0.79 -14.34
N TYR A 229 2.90 -0.15 -13.41
CA TYR A 229 1.86 -0.12 -12.39
C TYR A 229 2.26 0.76 -11.23
N GLN A 230 1.42 1.74 -10.92
CA GLN A 230 1.67 2.73 -9.89
C GLN A 230 0.44 2.91 -9.02
N HIS A 231 0.67 3.48 -7.84
CA HIS A 231 -0.38 3.80 -6.90
C HIS A 231 -0.12 5.14 -6.21
N GLY A 232 -1.20 5.74 -5.76
CA GLY A 232 -1.23 6.92 -4.91
C GLY A 232 -1.93 8.14 -5.48
N GLY A 233 -2.49 8.02 -6.67
CA GLY A 233 -3.39 8.98 -7.25
C GLY A 233 -4.81 8.69 -6.80
N ILE A 234 -5.76 9.16 -7.60
CA ILE A 234 -7.18 9.12 -7.28
C ILE A 234 -8.02 8.42 -8.35
N SER A 235 -7.38 7.51 -9.12
CA SER A 235 -8.14 6.65 -10.03
C SER A 235 -9.03 5.67 -9.25
N LEU A 236 -10.09 5.18 -9.90
CA LEU A 236 -10.99 4.22 -9.27
C LEU A 236 -10.26 2.92 -8.95
N GLU A 237 -9.33 2.51 -9.81
CA GLU A 237 -8.48 1.33 -9.64
C GLU A 237 -7.56 1.43 -8.42
N GLU A 238 -7.18 2.64 -8.01
CA GLU A 238 -6.35 2.88 -6.83
C GLU A 238 -7.19 2.96 -5.54
N ILE A 239 -8.38 3.59 -5.60
CA ILE A 239 -9.21 3.89 -4.43
C ILE A 239 -10.18 2.76 -4.09
N ILE A 240 -10.81 2.12 -5.08
CA ILE A 240 -11.79 1.06 -4.84
C ILE A 240 -11.05 -0.23 -4.51
N ILE A 241 -11.08 -0.60 -3.24
CA ILE A 241 -10.42 -1.81 -2.73
C ILE A 241 -11.43 -2.92 -2.44
N PRO A 242 -11.07 -4.20 -2.68
CA PRO A 242 -11.89 -5.32 -2.24
C PRO A 242 -11.91 -5.40 -0.71
N TYR A 243 -13.09 -5.68 -0.15
CA TYR A 243 -13.24 -6.13 1.23
C TYR A 243 -14.09 -7.40 1.23
N VAL A 244 -13.45 -8.55 1.43
CA VAL A 244 -14.10 -9.85 1.30
C VAL A 244 -14.06 -10.56 2.64
N VAL A 245 -15.22 -11.02 3.10
CA VAL A 245 -15.35 -11.84 4.31
C VAL A 245 -15.79 -13.24 3.89
N LEU A 246 -14.94 -14.22 4.20
CA LEU A 246 -15.16 -15.63 3.87
C LEU A 246 -15.37 -16.42 5.15
N MET A 247 -16.50 -17.12 5.21
CA MET A 247 -16.82 -18.05 6.28
C MET A 247 -16.54 -19.47 5.80
N PRO A 248 -15.79 -20.28 6.56
CA PRO A 248 -15.50 -21.65 6.17
C PRO A 248 -16.77 -22.49 6.30
N LYS A 249 -17.20 -23.11 5.21
CA LYS A 249 -18.30 -24.08 5.20
C LYS A 249 -17.77 -25.47 5.51
N ILE A 250 -17.34 -25.68 6.76
CA ILE A 250 -16.92 -27.00 7.21
C ILE A 250 -18.17 -27.89 7.28
N LYS A 251 -18.25 -28.91 6.42
CA LYS A 251 -19.19 -30.00 6.63
C LYS A 251 -18.77 -30.71 7.92
N LYS A 252 -19.63 -30.64 8.93
CA LYS A 252 -19.51 -31.48 10.13
C LYS A 252 -19.61 -32.95 9.75
#